data_AF-A0A7K6GNE6-F1
#
_entry.id   AF-A0A7K6GNE6-F1
#
_cell.length_a   1.000
_cell.length_b   1.000
_cell.length_c   1.000
_cell.angle_alpha   90.00
_cell.angle_beta   90.00
_cell.angle_gamma   90.00
#
_symmetry.space_group_name_H-M   'P 1'
#
loop_
_entity.id
_entity.type
_entity.pdbx_description
1 polymer ?
#
loop_
_entity_poly.entity_id
_entity_poly.type
_entity_poly.pdbx_seq_one_letter_code
_entity_poly.pdbx_strand_id
1 'polypeptide(L)'
;QAVPAGSHVRLNLQTGEREAKLPDRENGESDAREERRRKRLGKVDVNANSFTSQELKKALAKMKESEKAERKVSFLVLKQCTVRKKFRPIEQLKEEFEKLNMKMETDYEIMVKLISKFNSSASTLDEKVAALYDLEYYVHQV
;
A
#
# COMPACT_ATOMS: atom_id res chain seq x y z
N GLN A 1 41.70 0.18 -29.58
CA GLN A 1 41.29 -0.92 -30.48
C GLN A 1 39.83 -1.26 -30.19
N ALA A 2 38.98 -1.35 -31.22
CA ALA A 2 37.57 -1.68 -31.03
C ALA A 2 37.39 -3.20 -30.87
N VAL A 3 36.56 -3.63 -29.92
CA VAL A 3 36.26 -5.04 -29.66
C VAL A 3 35.00 -5.44 -30.45
N PRO A 4 34.94 -6.63 -31.07
CA PRO A 4 33.73 -7.10 -31.75
C PRO A 4 32.51 -7.16 -30.83
N ALA A 5 31.34 -6.84 -31.38
CA ALA A 5 30.09 -6.92 -30.63
C ALA A 5 29.83 -8.35 -30.16
N GLY A 6 29.56 -8.53 -28.87
CA GLY A 6 29.31 -9.84 -28.26
C GLY A 6 30.53 -10.56 -27.70
N SER A 7 31.75 -10.03 -27.86
CA SER A 7 32.95 -10.58 -27.22
C SER A 7 32.96 -10.30 -25.71
N HIS A 8 33.21 -11.33 -24.91
CA HIS A 8 33.33 -11.20 -23.46
C HIS A 8 34.64 -10.50 -23.09
N VAL A 9 34.56 -9.39 -22.36
CA VAL A 9 35.71 -8.60 -21.90
C VAL A 9 35.93 -8.83 -20.42
N ARG A 10 37.16 -9.15 -20.03
CA ARG A 10 37.59 -9.29 -18.63
C ARG A 10 38.72 -8.31 -18.31
N LEU A 11 38.83 -7.90 -17.05
CA LEU A 11 39.94 -7.07 -16.55
C LEU A 11 40.94 -7.98 -15.82
N ASN A 12 42.20 -7.95 -16.23
CA ASN A 12 43.27 -8.66 -15.54
C ASN A 12 43.75 -7.81 -14.35
N LEU A 13 43.52 -8.28 -13.12
CA LEU A 13 43.80 -7.51 -11.91
C LEU A 13 45.31 -7.45 -11.56
N GLN A 14 46.13 -8.30 -12.17
CA GLN A 14 47.59 -8.28 -11.97
C GLN A 14 48.28 -7.29 -12.90
N THR A 15 47.83 -7.20 -14.16
CA THR A 15 48.43 -6.33 -15.18
C THR A 15 47.65 -5.04 -15.41
N GLY A 16 46.41 -4.95 -14.97
CA GLY A 16 45.51 -3.81 -15.19
C GLY A 16 44.91 -3.73 -16.60
N GLU A 17 45.23 -4.68 -17.47
CA GLU A 17 44.81 -4.67 -18.88
C GLU A 17 43.42 -5.28 -19.09
N ARG A 18 42.69 -4.76 -20.08
CA ARG A 18 41.38 -5.31 -20.51
C ARG A 18 41.60 -6.30 -21.65
N GLU A 19 41.25 -7.55 -21.41
CA GLU A 19 41.39 -8.64 -22.38
C GLU A 19 40.01 -9.02 -22.94
N ALA A 20 39.87 -9.09 -24.27
CA ALA A 20 38.68 -9.59 -24.93
C ALA A 20 38.88 -11.03 -25.37
N LYS A 21 37.92 -11.92 -25.06
CA LYS A 21 37.94 -13.29 -25.57
C LYS A 21 37.57 -13.28 -27.05
N LEU A 22 38.58 -13.44 -27.91
CA LEU A 22 38.39 -13.60 -29.35
C LEU A 22 37.95 -15.04 -29.66
N PRO A 23 37.04 -15.25 -30.62
CA PRO A 23 36.73 -16.59 -31.10
C PRO A 23 37.93 -17.13 -31.88
N ASP A 24 38.49 -18.26 -31.43
CA ASP A 24 39.56 -18.95 -32.15
C ASP A 24 39.02 -19.44 -33.49
N ARG A 25 39.69 -19.08 -34.59
CA ARG A 25 39.30 -19.46 -35.95
C ARG A 25 39.60 -20.93 -36.30
N GLU A 26 40.21 -21.71 -35.39
CA GLU A 26 40.67 -23.07 -35.68
C GLU A 26 40.16 -24.18 -34.75
N ASN A 27 39.35 -23.91 -33.72
CA ASN A 27 38.84 -24.98 -32.86
C ASN A 27 37.30 -24.99 -32.81
N GLY A 28 36.70 -25.91 -33.57
CA GLY A 28 35.25 -26.15 -33.68
C GLY A 28 34.56 -26.68 -32.42
N GLU A 29 34.91 -26.17 -31.24
CA GLU A 29 34.38 -26.64 -29.95
C GLU A 29 33.20 -25.81 -29.41
N SER A 30 32.90 -24.65 -30.00
CA SER A 30 31.77 -23.80 -29.55
C SER A 30 30.40 -24.42 -29.86
N ASP A 31 30.28 -25.08 -31.01
CA ASP A 31 29.00 -25.61 -31.48
C ASP A 31 28.55 -26.84 -30.67
N ALA A 32 29.52 -27.62 -30.19
CA ALA A 32 29.26 -28.79 -29.33
C ALA A 32 28.65 -28.41 -27.97
N ARG A 33 28.90 -27.19 -27.47
CA ARG A 33 28.38 -26.74 -26.17
C ARG A 33 26.95 -26.23 -26.26
N GLU A 34 26.56 -25.64 -27.39
CA GLU A 34 25.18 -25.22 -27.63
C GLU A 34 24.27 -26.43 -27.90
N GLU A 35 24.76 -27.44 -28.62
CA GLU A 35 24.01 -28.67 -28.87
C GLU A 35 23.77 -29.49 -27.59
N ARG A 36 24.73 -29.50 -26.66
CA ARG A 36 24.54 -30.08 -25.32
C ARG A 36 23.50 -29.32 -24.48
N ARG A 37 23.32 -28.02 -24.71
CA ARG A 37 22.31 -27.20 -24.01
C ARG A 37 20.91 -27.44 -24.57
N ARG A 38 20.77 -27.63 -25.89
CA ARG A 38 19.52 -28.07 -26.53
C ARG A 38 19.07 -29.45 -26.08
N LYS A 39 20.00 -30.40 -25.88
CA LYS A 39 19.68 -31.75 -25.38
C LYS A 39 19.26 -31.81 -23.90
N ARG A 40 19.59 -30.80 -23.09
CA ARG A 40 19.19 -30.72 -21.65
C ARG A 40 17.78 -30.16 -21.44
N LEU A 41 17.22 -29.49 -22.44
CA LEU A 41 15.80 -29.22 -22.50
C LEU A 41 15.15 -30.47 -23.08
N GLY A 42 14.92 -31.47 -22.24
CA GLY A 42 14.22 -32.69 -22.61
C GLY A 42 12.97 -32.33 -23.41
N LYS A 43 12.70 -33.11 -24.46
CA LYS A 43 11.50 -32.97 -25.31
C LYS A 43 10.31 -32.71 -24.39
N VAL A 44 9.83 -31.46 -24.36
CA VAL A 44 8.54 -31.17 -23.78
C VAL A 44 7.59 -31.93 -24.66
N ASP A 45 7.05 -33.00 -24.13
CA ASP A 45 6.07 -33.83 -24.80
C ASP A 45 4.82 -32.95 -24.93
N VAL A 46 4.71 -32.23 -26.04
CA VAL A 46 3.50 -31.49 -26.44
C VAL A 46 2.50 -32.54 -26.91
N ASN A 47 2.12 -33.43 -25.99
CA ASN A 47 1.22 -34.52 -26.26
C ASN A 47 -0.20 -33.94 -26.28
N ALA A 48 -0.78 -33.97 -27.49
CA ALA A 48 -2.14 -33.73 -27.96
C ALA A 48 -3.31 -33.53 -26.96
N ASN A 49 -3.19 -32.57 -26.05
CA ASN A 49 -4.27 -31.69 -25.62
C ASN A 49 -3.70 -30.26 -25.67
N SER A 50 -3.45 -29.80 -26.89
CA SER A 50 -2.74 -28.55 -27.16
C SER A 50 -3.61 -27.36 -26.76
N PHE A 51 -3.45 -26.90 -25.53
CA PHE A 51 -3.90 -25.57 -25.15
C PHE A 51 -3.27 -24.54 -26.09
N THR A 52 -4.08 -23.66 -26.64
CA THR A 52 -3.54 -22.58 -27.47
C THR A 52 -2.65 -21.68 -26.61
N SER A 53 -1.65 -21.01 -27.22
CA SER A 53 -0.82 -20.05 -26.48
C SER A 53 -1.65 -18.95 -25.80
N GLN A 54 -2.81 -18.63 -26.37
CA GLN A 54 -3.78 -17.70 -25.81
C GLN A 54 -4.48 -18.27 -24.57
N GLU A 55 -4.86 -19.55 -24.56
CA GLU A 55 -5.45 -20.22 -23.40
C GLU A 55 -4.46 -20.33 -22.24
N LEU A 56 -3.22 -20.71 -22.53
CA LEU A 56 -2.15 -20.76 -21.52
C LEU A 56 -1.90 -19.38 -20.93
N LYS A 57 -1.84 -18.33 -21.77
CA LYS A 57 -1.70 -16.94 -21.31
C LYS A 57 -2.86 -16.51 -20.41
N LYS A 58 -4.11 -16.89 -20.76
CA LYS A 58 -5.29 -16.62 -19.93
C LYS A 58 -5.26 -17.38 -18.61
N ALA A 59 -4.88 -18.66 -18.61
CA ALA A 59 -4.77 -19.46 -17.38
C ALA A 59 -3.70 -18.90 -16.43
N LEU A 60 -2.51 -18.56 -16.95
CA LEU A 60 -1.44 -17.95 -16.17
C LEU A 60 -1.82 -16.56 -15.65
N ALA A 61 -2.56 -15.77 -16.43
CA ALA A 61 -3.06 -14.48 -15.98
C ALA A 61 -4.02 -14.64 -14.77
N LYS A 62 -4.93 -15.62 -14.82
CA LYS A 62 -5.85 -15.92 -13.71
C LYS A 62 -5.13 -16.36 -12.45
N MET A 63 -4.11 -17.22 -12.56
CA MET A 63 -3.29 -17.65 -11.42
C MET A 63 -2.50 -16.49 -10.79
N LYS A 64 -1.99 -15.57 -11.62
CA LYS A 64 -1.29 -14.37 -11.15
C LYS A 64 -2.23 -13.38 -10.47
N GLU A 65 -3.48 -13.34 -10.88
CA GLU A 65 -4.51 -12.49 -10.28
C GLU A 65 -4.98 -13.02 -8.92
N SER A 66 -5.21 -14.34 -8.79
CA SER A 66 -5.56 -14.96 -7.52
C SER A 66 -4.46 -14.79 -6.47
N GLU A 67 -3.19 -14.99 -6.85
CA GLU A 67 -2.05 -14.80 -5.95
C GLU A 67 -1.91 -13.33 -5.49
N LYS A 68 -2.22 -12.37 -6.37
CA LYS A 68 -2.29 -10.94 -6.00
C LYS A 68 -3.46 -10.66 -5.07
N ALA A 69 -4.62 -11.30 -5.27
CA ALA A 69 -5.77 -11.16 -4.39
C ALA A 69 -5.47 -11.70 -2.99
N GLU A 70 -4.88 -12.89 -2.89
CA GLU A 70 -4.47 -13.49 -1.60
C GLU A 70 -3.41 -12.65 -0.87
N ARG A 71 -2.41 -12.10 -1.59
CA ARG A 71 -1.46 -11.14 -1.02
C ARG A 71 -2.14 -9.85 -0.53
N LYS A 72 -3.15 -9.36 -1.24
CA LYS A 72 -3.93 -8.18 -0.80
C LYS A 72 -4.76 -8.50 0.44
N VAL A 73 -5.43 -9.65 0.49
CA VAL A 73 -6.22 -10.08 1.66
C VAL A 73 -5.32 -10.24 2.88
N SER A 74 -4.21 -10.96 2.76
CA SER A 74 -3.23 -11.11 3.84
C SER A 74 -2.63 -9.76 4.27
N PHE A 75 -2.33 -8.86 3.34
CA PHE A 75 -1.88 -7.49 3.65
C PHE A 75 -2.95 -6.65 4.36
N LEU A 76 -4.22 -6.77 3.97
CA LEU A 76 -5.34 -6.09 4.63
C LEU A 76 -5.55 -6.62 6.05
N VAL A 77 -5.47 -7.94 6.24
CA VAL A 77 -5.54 -8.57 7.57
C VAL A 77 -4.37 -8.12 8.44
N LEU A 78 -3.15 -8.09 7.90
CA LEU A 78 -1.97 -7.60 8.63
C LEU A 78 -2.15 -6.14 9.04
N LYS A 79 -2.59 -5.28 8.11
CA LYS A 79 -2.91 -3.88 8.40
C LYS A 79 -3.97 -3.75 9.48
N GLN A 80 -5.07 -4.49 9.38
CA GLN A 80 -6.16 -4.44 10.35
C GLN A 80 -5.68 -4.90 11.74
N CYS A 81 -4.84 -5.92 11.83
CA CYS A 81 -4.20 -6.35 13.07
C CYS A 81 -3.25 -5.28 13.63
N THR A 82 -2.43 -4.62 12.79
CA THR A 82 -1.57 -3.52 13.25
C THR A 82 -2.37 -2.32 13.75
N VAL A 83 -3.51 -2.02 13.13
CA VAL A 83 -4.43 -0.96 13.57
C VAL A 83 -5.08 -1.35 14.90
N ARG A 84 -5.62 -2.57 15.03
CA ARG A 84 -6.21 -3.06 16.28
C ARG A 84 -5.23 -3.08 17.46
N LYS A 85 -3.94 -3.28 17.21
CA LYS A 85 -2.90 -3.19 18.24
C LYS A 85 -2.59 -1.75 18.68
N LYS A 86 -2.86 -0.75 17.82
CA LYS A 86 -2.56 0.67 18.09
C LYS A 86 -3.69 1.39 18.82
N PHE A 87 -4.94 0.92 18.69
CA PHE A 87 -6.11 1.61 19.22
C PHE A 87 -6.81 0.78 20.28
N ARG A 88 -7.42 1.48 21.25
CA ARG A 88 -8.33 0.86 22.22
C ARG A 88 -9.55 0.28 21.50
N PRO A 89 -10.17 -0.80 22.03
CA PRO A 89 -11.40 -1.34 21.47
C PRO A 89 -12.51 -0.29 21.50
N ILE A 90 -13.33 -0.27 20.45
CA ILE A 90 -14.34 0.76 20.23
C ILE A 90 -15.42 0.74 21.33
N GLU A 91 -15.67 -0.43 21.92
CA GLU A 91 -16.62 -0.63 23.01
C GLU A 91 -16.17 0.11 24.28
N GLN A 92 -14.90 0.01 24.64
CA GLN A 92 -14.33 0.74 25.78
C GLN A 92 -14.36 2.24 25.55
N LEU A 93 -14.03 2.69 24.33
CA LEU A 93 -14.10 4.10 23.96
C LEU A 93 -15.52 4.66 24.07
N LYS A 94 -16.54 3.91 23.65
CA LYS A 94 -17.95 4.32 23.77
C LYS A 94 -18.38 4.43 25.23
N GLU A 95 -18.03 3.44 26.06
CA GLU A 95 -18.35 3.47 27.48
C GLU A 95 -17.64 4.62 28.20
N GLU A 96 -16.35 4.85 27.91
CA GLU A 96 -15.61 6.01 28.43
C GLU A 96 -16.24 7.33 27.97
N PHE A 97 -16.67 7.43 26.72
CA PHE A 97 -17.29 8.64 26.17
C PHE A 97 -18.67 8.92 26.78
N GLU A 98 -19.48 7.89 26.99
CA GLU A 98 -20.76 7.99 27.71
C GLU A 98 -20.54 8.42 29.16
N LYS A 99 -19.55 7.84 29.86
CA LYS A 99 -19.17 8.25 31.23
C LYS A 99 -18.69 9.69 31.30
N LEU A 100 -17.95 10.14 30.29
CA LEU A 100 -17.45 11.51 30.19
C LEU A 100 -18.56 12.53 29.92
N ASN A 101 -19.77 12.09 29.54
CA ASN A 101 -20.94 12.92 29.26
C ASN A 101 -20.57 14.21 28.49
N MET A 102 -19.65 14.07 27.53
CA MET A 102 -19.20 15.16 26.67
C MET A 102 -20.32 15.46 25.68
N LYS A 103 -21.28 16.26 26.14
CA LYS A 103 -22.22 16.93 25.24
C LYS A 103 -21.38 17.92 24.45
N MET A 104 -20.93 17.51 23.26
CA MET A 104 -20.39 18.42 22.27
C MET A 104 -21.58 19.26 21.78
N GLU A 105 -21.84 20.34 22.50
CA GLU A 105 -22.86 21.30 22.11
C GLU A 105 -22.29 22.13 20.96
N THR A 106 -23.05 22.25 19.88
CA THR A 106 -22.66 23.17 18.81
C THR A 106 -22.85 24.61 19.26
N ASP A 107 -22.10 25.55 18.68
CA ASP A 107 -22.21 26.97 19.04
C ASP A 107 -23.67 27.47 18.92
N TYR A 108 -24.42 26.97 17.93
CA TYR A 108 -25.84 27.27 17.80
C TYR A 108 -26.69 26.75 18.97
N GLU A 109 -26.45 25.52 19.43
CA GLU A 109 -27.15 24.96 20.60
C GLU A 109 -26.83 25.74 21.88
N ILE A 110 -25.58 26.20 22.02
CA ILE A 110 -25.16 27.05 23.14
C ILE A 110 -25.89 28.40 23.08
N MET A 111 -25.93 29.05 21.91
CA MET A 111 -26.67 30.30 21.72
C MET A 111 -28.16 30.16 22.06
N VAL A 112 -28.82 29.08 21.61
CA VAL A 112 -30.24 28.82 21.92
C VAL A 112 -30.45 28.65 23.44
N LYS A 113 -29.51 28.01 24.15
CA LYS A 113 -29.57 27.88 25.61
C LYS A 113 -29.36 29.20 26.33
N LEU A 114 -28.43 30.03 25.86
CA LEU A 114 -28.19 31.37 26.41
C LEU A 114 -29.44 32.26 26.25
N ILE A 115 -30.08 32.23 25.08
CA ILE A 115 -31.35 32.93 24.83
C ILE A 115 -32.46 32.40 25.75
N SER A 116 -32.55 31.07 25.92
CA SER A 116 -33.55 30.45 26.79
C SER A 116 -33.32 30.82 28.26
N LYS A 117 -32.06 30.87 28.71
CA LYS A 117 -31.67 31.29 30.05
C LYS A 117 -32.00 32.77 30.29
N PHE A 118 -31.73 33.63 29.31
CA PHE A 118 -32.09 35.04 29.37
C PHE A 118 -33.60 35.27 29.48
N ASN A 119 -34.38 34.54 28.68
CA ASN A 119 -35.84 34.61 28.66
C ASN A 119 -36.52 33.93 29.87
N SER A 120 -35.77 33.15 30.65
CA SER A 120 -36.31 32.48 31.82
C SER A 120 -36.57 33.47 32.96
N SER A 121 -37.78 33.45 33.50
CA SER A 121 -38.18 34.29 34.66
C SER A 121 -37.48 33.88 35.96
N ALA A 122 -36.87 32.69 36.00
CA ALA A 122 -36.15 32.16 37.15
C ALA A 122 -34.68 32.62 37.23
N SER A 123 -34.14 33.26 36.18
CA SER A 123 -32.74 33.69 36.14
C SER A 123 -32.55 35.08 36.75
N THR A 124 -31.49 35.24 37.53
CA THR A 124 -31.14 36.51 38.17
C THR A 124 -30.66 37.55 37.15
N LEU A 125 -30.71 38.84 37.49
CA LEU A 125 -30.27 39.92 36.59
C LEU A 125 -28.81 39.71 36.13
N ASP A 126 -27.94 39.30 37.05
CA ASP A 126 -26.52 39.08 36.79
C ASP A 126 -26.29 37.91 35.83
N GLU A 127 -27.01 36.80 36.00
CA GLU A 127 -26.99 35.67 35.07
C GLU A 127 -27.50 36.03 33.68
N LYS A 128 -28.47 36.93 33.58
CA LYS A 128 -28.99 37.43 32.30
C LYS A 128 -27.95 38.29 31.59
N VAL A 129 -27.27 39.16 32.34
CA VAL A 129 -26.19 40.01 31.81
C VAL A 129 -25.02 39.14 31.34
N ALA A 130 -24.60 38.16 32.15
CA ALA A 130 -23.57 37.20 31.76
C ALA A 130 -23.96 36.41 30.49
N ALA A 131 -25.20 35.93 30.42
CA ALA A 131 -25.69 35.20 29.25
C ALA A 131 -25.70 36.06 27.97
N LEU A 132 -25.94 37.37 28.08
CA LEU A 132 -25.87 38.29 26.94
C LEU A 132 -24.43 38.51 26.46
N TYR A 133 -23.46 38.67 27.36
CA TYR A 133 -22.05 38.80 26.99
C TYR A 133 -21.53 37.53 26.31
N ASP A 134 -21.89 36.36 26.85
CA ASP A 134 -21.54 35.08 26.23
C ASP A 134 -22.18 34.95 24.84
N LEU A 135 -23.46 35.34 24.70
CA LEU A 135 -24.16 35.29 23.42
C LEU A 135 -23.54 36.22 22.39
N GLU A 136 -23.16 37.44 22.78
CA GLU A 136 -22.42 38.38 21.95
C GLU A 136 -21.12 37.76 21.44
N TYR A 137 -20.37 37.10 22.33
CA TYR A 137 -19.12 36.43 21.97
C TYR A 137 -19.33 35.30 20.93
N TYR A 138 -20.38 34.49 21.08
CA TYR A 138 -20.69 33.44 20.09
C TYR A 138 -21.17 34.02 18.75
N VAL A 139 -21.96 35.10 18.76
CA VAL A 139 -22.41 35.76 17.52
C VAL A 139 -21.27 36.42 16.76
N HIS A 140 -20.26 36.96 17.46
CA HIS A 140 -19.08 37.57 16.81
C HIS A 140 -18.14 36.55 16.14
N GLN A 141 -18.15 35.29 16.59
CA GLN A 141 -17.29 34.25 16.04
C GLN A 141 -17.79 33.67 14.72
N VAL A 142 -19.08 33.81 14.44
CA VAL A 142 -19.77 33.30 13.23
C VAL A 142 -19.74 34.37 12.13
#